data_AF-A0A6P0RA77-F1
#
_entry.id   AF-A0A6P0RA77-F1
#
_cell.length_a   1.000
_cell.length_b   1.000
_cell.length_c   1.000
_cell.angle_alpha   90.00
_cell.angle_beta   90.00
_cell.angle_gamma   90.00
#
_symmetry.space_group_name_H-M   'P 1'
#
loop_
_entity.id
_entity.type
_entity.pdbx_description
1 polymer ?
#
loop_
_entity_poly.entity_id
_entity_poly.type
_entity_poly.pdbx_seq_one_letter_code
_entity_poly.pdbx_strand_id
1 'polypeptide(L)'
;MLINEYVRLACLPELNLKQEEKLGEILEQVSQNKILAFWISEVDYILGESLGLLKPEDLNYYEDQKSLLRAYFLNDIKCLDIDESDTYKSKNKLL
;
A
#
# COMPACT_ATOMS: atom_id res chain seq x y z
N MET A 1 12.99 -9.28 -8.09
CA MET A 1 12.29 -8.69 -6.92
C MET A 1 11.20 -9.65 -6.50
N LEU A 2 11.05 -9.92 -5.20
CA LEU A 2 10.17 -10.96 -4.66
C LEU A 2 8.70 -10.77 -5.09
N ILE A 3 8.23 -9.52 -5.12
CA ILE A 3 6.89 -9.14 -5.60
C ILE A 3 6.69 -9.48 -7.09
N ASN A 4 7.68 -9.23 -7.95
CA ASN A 4 7.55 -9.58 -9.38
C ASN A 4 7.44 -11.09 -9.59
N GLU A 5 8.15 -11.87 -8.77
CA GLU A 5 8.08 -13.32 -8.83
C GLU A 5 6.72 -13.83 -8.33
N TYR A 6 6.19 -13.23 -7.27
CA TYR A 6 4.83 -13.48 -6.81
C TYR A 6 3.79 -13.22 -7.91
N VAL A 7 3.81 -12.02 -8.51
CA VAL A 7 2.91 -11.64 -9.62
C VAL A 7 3.02 -12.64 -10.77
N ARG A 8 4.25 -12.99 -11.15
CA ARG A 8 4.49 -13.94 -12.24
C ARG A 8 3.85 -15.29 -11.95
N LEU A 9 3.96 -15.79 -10.72
CA LEU A 9 3.39 -17.07 -10.30
C LEU A 9 1.87 -17.00 -10.17
N ALA A 10 1.32 -15.93 -9.59
CA ALA A 10 -0.12 -15.73 -9.40
C ALA A 10 -0.89 -15.60 -10.73
N CYS A 11 -0.22 -15.11 -11.80
CA CYS A 11 -0.81 -15.03 -13.13
C CYS A 11 -0.74 -16.33 -13.95
N LEU A 12 -0.10 -17.40 -13.44
CA LEU A 12 -0.06 -18.68 -14.15
C LEU A 12 -1.40 -19.40 -14.00
N PRO A 13 -1.95 -19.98 -15.09
CA PRO A 13 -3.20 -20.74 -15.01
C PRO A 13 -3.05 -22.02 -14.17
N GLU A 14 -1.86 -22.61 -14.17
CA GLU A 14 -1.50 -23.78 -13.36
C GLU A 14 -0.05 -23.66 -12.90
N LEU A 15 0.22 -24.13 -11.69
CA LEU A 15 1.56 -24.21 -11.11
C LEU A 15 2.05 -25.66 -11.14
N ASN A 16 3.32 -25.86 -11.47
CA ASN A 16 3.99 -27.14 -11.21
C ASN A 16 4.58 -27.17 -9.79
N LEU A 17 4.96 -28.37 -9.32
CA LEU A 17 5.49 -28.58 -7.97
C LEU A 17 6.59 -27.59 -7.55
N LYS A 18 7.55 -27.29 -8.44
CA LYS A 18 8.63 -26.34 -8.11
C LYS A 18 8.12 -24.90 -7.98
N GLN A 19 7.10 -24.55 -8.76
CA GLN A 19 6.48 -23.24 -8.71
C GLN A 19 5.60 -23.08 -7.46
N GLU A 20 4.91 -24.16 -7.03
CA GLU A 20 4.16 -24.20 -5.78
C GLU A 20 5.09 -24.05 -4.56
N GLU A 21 6.19 -24.82 -4.53
CA GLU A 21 7.23 -24.68 -3.50
C GLU A 21 7.75 -23.24 -3.46
N LYS A 22 8.03 -22.65 -4.64
CA LYS A 22 8.52 -21.28 -4.73
C LYS A 22 7.51 -20.25 -4.24
N LEU A 23 6.23 -20.45 -4.55
CA LEU A 23 5.16 -19.60 -4.04
C LEU A 23 5.06 -19.70 -2.52
N GLY A 24 5.20 -20.91 -1.96
CA GLY A 24 5.26 -21.14 -0.51
C GLY A 24 6.39 -20.37 0.17
N GLU A 25 7.61 -20.44 -0.36
CA GLU A 25 8.78 -19.69 0.15
C GLU A 25 8.56 -18.17 0.12
N ILE A 26 7.87 -17.68 -0.91
CA ILE A 26 7.53 -16.26 -1.04
C ILE A 26 6.55 -15.87 0.06
N LEU A 27 5.46 -16.62 0.22
CA LEU A 27 4.44 -16.35 1.22
C LEU A 27 4.98 -16.44 2.66
N GLU A 28 5.91 -17.36 2.92
CA GLU A 28 6.59 -17.46 4.22
C GLU A 28 7.37 -16.17 4.53
N GLN A 29 8.17 -15.66 3.58
CA GLN A 29 8.90 -14.41 3.74
C GLN A 29 7.97 -13.20 3.92
N VAL A 30 6.84 -13.20 3.21
CA VAL A 30 5.81 -12.16 3.30
C VAL A 30 5.19 -12.12 4.70
N SER A 31 4.93 -13.28 5.30
CA SER A 31 4.37 -13.37 6.66
C SER A 31 5.28 -12.74 7.73
N GLN A 32 6.59 -12.68 7.48
CA GLN A 32 7.59 -12.15 8.41
C GLN A 32 7.88 -10.66 8.19
N ASN A 33 7.42 -10.06 7.08
CA ASN A 33 7.74 -8.69 6.71
C ASN A 33 6.50 -7.89 6.36
N LYS A 34 6.10 -6.98 7.26
CA LYS A 34 4.89 -6.15 7.13
C LYS A 34 4.88 -5.28 5.87
N ILE A 35 6.03 -4.78 5.42
CA ILE A 35 6.12 -3.96 4.21
C ILE A 35 5.86 -4.84 2.98
N LEU A 36 6.43 -6.04 2.95
CA LEU A 36 6.16 -7.01 1.87
C LEU A 36 4.70 -7.48 1.90
N ALA A 37 4.15 -7.77 3.08
CA ALA A 37 2.75 -8.13 3.26
C ALA A 37 1.80 -7.06 2.72
N PHE A 38 2.09 -5.78 3.00
CA PHE A 38 1.35 -4.67 2.41
C PHE A 38 1.37 -4.73 0.88
N TRP A 39 2.55 -4.79 0.26
CA TRP A 39 2.64 -4.79 -1.20
C TRP A 39 2.02 -6.02 -1.87
N ILE A 40 2.10 -7.19 -1.24
CA ILE A 40 1.44 -8.40 -1.74
C ILE A 40 -0.07 -8.26 -1.67
N SER A 41 -0.61 -7.69 -0.59
CA SER A 41 -2.04 -7.39 -0.47
C SER A 41 -2.52 -6.44 -1.57
N GLU A 42 -1.73 -5.41 -1.92
CA GLU A 42 -2.07 -4.50 -3.02
C GLU A 42 -2.08 -5.23 -4.37
N VAL A 43 -1.11 -6.13 -4.59
CA VAL A 43 -1.07 -6.96 -5.80
C VAL A 43 -2.26 -7.91 -5.86
N ASP A 44 -2.61 -8.58 -4.76
CA ASP A 44 -3.75 -9.50 -4.69
C ASP A 44 -5.06 -8.80 -5.00
N TYR A 45 -5.23 -7.57 -4.52
CA TYR A 45 -6.40 -6.77 -4.88
C TYR A 45 -6.46 -6.50 -6.39
N ILE A 46 -5.37 -6.02 -6.99
CA ILE A 46 -5.31 -5.70 -8.44
C ILE A 46 -5.57 -6.97 -9.26
N LEU A 47 -4.96 -8.09 -8.89
CA LEU A 47 -5.16 -9.37 -9.58
C LEU A 47 -6.59 -9.86 -9.42
N GLY A 48 -7.14 -9.82 -8.20
CA GLY A 48 -8.52 -10.21 -7.91
C GLY A 48 -9.53 -9.39 -8.70
N GLU A 49 -9.35 -8.08 -8.79
CA GLU A 49 -10.17 -7.20 -9.62
C GLU A 49 -10.06 -7.57 -11.10
N SER A 50 -8.84 -7.71 -11.63
CA SER A 50 -8.60 -8.00 -13.05
C SER A 50 -9.14 -9.36 -13.49
N LEU A 51 -9.16 -10.33 -12.58
CA LEU A 51 -9.67 -11.68 -12.79
C LEU A 51 -11.17 -11.81 -12.48
N GLY A 52 -11.82 -10.74 -12.02
CA GLY A 52 -13.24 -10.75 -11.64
C GLY A 52 -13.54 -11.63 -10.43
N LEU A 53 -12.56 -11.85 -9.55
CA LEU A 53 -12.68 -12.65 -8.33
C LEU A 53 -13.26 -11.84 -7.15
N LEU A 54 -13.22 -10.51 -7.24
CA LEU A 54 -13.74 -9.61 -6.22
C LEU A 54 -15.21 -9.28 -6.48
N LYS A 55 -15.99 -9.23 -5.40
CA LYS A 55 -17.37 -8.75 -5.44
C LYS A 55 -17.42 -7.23 -5.30
N PRO A 56 -18.55 -6.58 -5.67
CA PRO A 56 -18.71 -5.14 -5.49
C PRO A 56 -18.44 -4.67 -4.06
N GLU A 57 -18.75 -5.49 -3.05
CA GLU A 57 -18.51 -5.17 -1.65
C GLU A 57 -17.01 -5.10 -1.33
N ASP A 58 -16.21 -5.99 -1.92
CA ASP A 58 -14.76 -6.03 -1.73
C ASP A 58 -14.08 -4.79 -2.35
N LEU A 59 -14.56 -4.39 -3.53
CA LEU A 59 -14.08 -3.18 -4.24
C LEU A 59 -14.39 -1.91 -3.45
N ASN A 60 -15.62 -1.78 -2.95
CA ASN A 60 -16.04 -0.63 -2.15
C ASN A 60 -15.24 -0.53 -0.85
N TYR A 61 -15.07 -1.65 -0.14
CA TYR A 61 -14.29 -1.69 1.09
C TYR A 61 -12.84 -1.21 0.85
N TYR A 62 -12.21 -1.64 -0.23
CA TYR A 62 -10.85 -1.25 -0.53
C TYR A 62 -10.72 0.23 -0.94
N GLU A 63 -11.66 0.77 -1.72
CA GLU A 63 -11.69 2.21 -2.03
C GLU A 63 -11.94 3.07 -0.77
N ASP A 64 -12.73 2.58 0.18
CA ASP A 64 -12.89 3.21 1.50
C ASP A 64 -11.55 3.21 2.27
N GLN A 65 -10.83 2.08 2.29
CA GLN A 65 -9.50 2.01 2.93
C GLN A 65 -8.49 2.97 2.29
N LYS A 66 -8.46 3.05 0.95
CA LYS A 66 -7.63 4.05 0.23
C LYS A 66 -8.00 5.47 0.60
N SER A 67 -9.29 5.77 0.68
CA SER A 67 -9.79 7.10 1.03
C SER A 67 -9.39 7.49 2.45
N LEU A 68 -9.49 6.56 3.41
CA LEU A 68 -8.99 6.76 4.77
C LEU A 68 -7.49 7.01 4.80
N LEU A 69 -6.70 6.18 4.10
CA LEU A 69 -5.25 6.34 4.04
C LEU A 69 -4.85 7.71 3.45
N ARG A 70 -5.51 8.15 2.38
CA ARG A 70 -5.32 9.49 1.80
C ARG A 70 -5.66 10.58 2.82
N ALA A 71 -6.77 10.44 3.54
CA ALA A 71 -7.16 11.41 4.56
C ALA A 71 -6.12 11.50 5.70
N TYR A 72 -5.56 10.37 6.14
CA TYR A 72 -4.47 10.34 7.12
C TYR A 72 -3.24 11.11 6.62
N PHE A 73 -2.72 10.78 5.43
CA PHE A 73 -1.56 11.47 4.87
C PHE A 73 -1.82 12.97 4.61
N LEU A 74 -3.01 13.35 4.16
CA LEU A 74 -3.36 14.76 3.93
C LEU A 74 -3.54 15.54 5.24
N ASN A 75 -4.01 14.90 6.30
CA ASN A 75 -4.08 15.52 7.63
C ASN A 75 -2.67 15.71 8.23
N ASP A 76 -1.75 14.78 8.02
CA ASP A 76 -0.36 14.94 8.43
C ASP A 76 0.34 16.09 7.66
N ILE A 77 0.01 16.29 6.38
CA ILE A 77 0.51 17.43 5.58
C ILE A 77 -0.05 18.77 6.11
N LYS A 78 -1.33 18.84 6.48
CA LYS A 78 -1.91 20.07 7.06
C LYS A 78 -1.31 20.45 8.41
N CYS A 79 -0.79 19.48 9.17
CA CYS A 79 -0.08 19.73 10.42
C CYS A 79 1.36 20.26 10.20
N LEU A 80 1.89 20.18 8.98
CA LEU A 80 3.22 20.69 8.61
C LEU A 80 3.19 22.12 8.04
N ASP A 81 2.01 22.67 7.72
CA ASP A 81 1.83 24.05 7.24
C ASP A 81 1.67 25.08 8.39
N ILE A 82 2.14 24.78 9.60
CA ILE A 82 2.19 25.73 10.71
C ILE A 82 3.65 26.17 10.95
N ASP A 83 3.84 27.49 10.85
CA ASP A 83 5.03 28.30 11.17
C ASP A 83 6.11 28.58 10.11
N GLU A 84 5.72 29.30 9.04
CA GLU A 84 6.61 30.29 8.40
C GLU A 84 5.99 31.71 8.31
N SER A 85 5.10 32.09 9.23
CA SER A 85 4.57 33.48 9.25
C SER A 85 4.77 34.29 10.55
N ASP A 86 5.21 33.66 11.65
CA ASP A 86 5.30 34.37 12.94
C ASP A 86 6.69 34.92 13.33
N THR A 87 7.73 34.74 12.51
CA THR A 87 9.10 35.21 12.84
C THR A 87 9.53 36.55 12.23
N TYR A 88 8.63 37.32 11.58
CA TYR A 88 8.98 38.64 11.01
C TYR A 88 8.37 39.86 11.71
N LYS A 89 7.62 39.72 12.82
CA LYS A 89 7.03 40.86 13.54
C LYS A 89 7.74 41.31 14.83
N SER A 90 8.82 40.65 15.25
CA SER A 90 9.49 40.98 16.53
C SER A 90 10.84 41.71 16.41
N LYS A 91 11.26 42.16 15.21
CA LYS A 91 12.51 42.94 15.05
C LYS A 91 12.32 44.43 14.73
N ASN A 92 11.08 44.94 14.65
CA ASN A 92 10.82 46.36 14.35
C ASN A 92 9.88 47.03 15.37
N LYS A 93 10.14 46.81 16.66
CA LYS A 93 9.63 47.71 17.70
C LYS A 93 10.52 47.61 18.94
N LEU A 94 11.53 48.48 18.97
CA LEU A 94 12.06 49.20 20.13
C LEU A 94 13.29 49.98 19.63
N LEU A 95 12.99 51.03 18.86
CA LEU A 95 13.68 52.31 19.00
C LEU A 95 13.35 52.88 20.39
#